data_AF-A0A6N2UCG1-F1
#
_entry.id   AF-A0A6N2UCG1-F1
#
_cell.length_a   1.000
_cell.length_b   1.000
_cell.length_c   1.000
_cell.angle_alpha   90.00
_cell.angle_beta   90.00
_cell.angle_gamma   90.00
#
_symmetry.space_group_name_H-M   'P 1'
#
loop_
_entity.id
_entity.type
_entity.pdbx_description
1 polymer ?
#
loop_
_entity_poly.entity_id
_entity_poly.type
_entity_poly.pdbx_seq_one_letter_code
_entity_poly.pdbx_strand_id
1 'polypeptide(L)'
;MNELELSLKSLIIEKYGSLKKFSDTIDMPWTTLDSILKRGVANSNITNVLKITRELGLDAEKLVEGTICDNVHSQTTMAAHFDGDEYTEDQLDRIKAFAAFIKEEDEKKKNES
;
A
#
# COMPACT_ATOMS: atom_id res chain seq x y z
N MET A 1 -3.06 -21.10 -16.38
CA MET A 1 -2.63 -19.87 -15.67
C MET A 1 -3.87 -19.37 -14.97
N ASN A 2 -3.84 -19.25 -13.64
CA ASN A 2 -5.03 -18.86 -12.87
C ASN A 2 -5.44 -17.43 -13.22
N GLU A 3 -6.74 -17.15 -13.31
CA GLU A 3 -7.26 -15.80 -13.63
C GLU A 3 -6.74 -14.73 -12.67
N LEU A 4 -6.55 -15.09 -11.39
CA LEU A 4 -5.94 -14.21 -10.39
C LEU A 4 -4.52 -13.76 -10.77
N GLU A 5 -3.69 -14.67 -11.26
CA GLU A 5 -2.29 -14.35 -11.62
C GLU A 5 -2.21 -13.46 -12.85
N LEU A 6 -3.16 -13.62 -13.78
CA LEU A 6 -3.31 -12.74 -14.93
C LEU A 6 -3.71 -11.34 -14.48
N SER A 7 -4.71 -11.23 -13.60
CA SER A 7 -5.12 -9.96 -13.01
C SER A 7 -3.99 -9.28 -12.24
N LEU A 8 -3.22 -10.04 -11.46
CA LEU A 8 -2.06 -9.52 -10.73
C LEU A 8 -0.95 -9.04 -11.66
N LYS A 9 -0.66 -9.78 -12.74
CA LYS A 9 0.27 -9.35 -13.79
C LYS A 9 -0.17 -8.04 -14.43
N SER A 10 -1.44 -7.93 -14.80
CA SER A 10 -2.00 -6.71 -15.39
C SER A 10 -1.89 -5.53 -14.43
N LEU A 11 -2.21 -5.73 -13.16
CA LEU A 11 -2.10 -4.69 -12.12
C LEU A 11 -0.65 -4.20 -11.96
N ILE A 12 0.32 -5.10 -11.95
CA ILE A 12 1.74 -4.75 -11.88
C ILE A 12 2.16 -3.93 -13.11
N ILE A 13 1.74 -4.36 -14.31
CA ILE A 13 2.06 -3.66 -15.55
C ILE A 13 1.40 -2.28 -15.59
N GLU A 14 0.18 -2.14 -15.09
CA GLU A 14 -0.52 -0.85 -15.02
C GLU A 14 0.16 0.14 -14.06
N LYS A 15 0.52 -0.30 -12.84
CA LYS A 15 1.18 0.57 -11.85
C LYS A 15 2.66 0.85 -12.16
N TYR A 16 3.41 -0.14 -12.64
CA TYR A 16 4.88 -0.05 -12.77
C TYR A 16 5.37 -0.10 -14.22
N GLY A 17 4.50 -0.30 -15.20
CA GLY A 17 4.83 -0.41 -16.63
C GLY A 17 5.40 -1.77 -17.05
N SER A 18 6.12 -2.49 -16.17
CA SER A 18 6.62 -3.83 -16.47
C SER A 18 6.87 -4.67 -15.22
N LEU A 19 6.75 -6.00 -15.38
CA LEU A 19 7.10 -6.97 -14.33
C LEU A 19 8.55 -6.85 -13.87
N LYS A 20 9.47 -6.50 -14.78
CA LYS A 20 10.89 -6.33 -14.46
C LYS A 20 11.09 -5.15 -13.50
N LYS A 21 10.50 -4.00 -13.82
CA LYS A 21 10.59 -2.80 -12.97
C LYS A 21 10.02 -3.05 -11.58
N PHE A 22 8.89 -3.75 -11.49
CA PHE A 22 8.34 -4.16 -10.21
C PHE A 22 9.26 -5.12 -9.45
N SER A 23 9.86 -6.10 -10.13
CA SER A 23 10.80 -7.03 -9.50
C SER A 23 12.01 -6.30 -8.90
N ASP A 24 12.50 -5.26 -9.59
CA ASP A 24 13.58 -4.39 -9.09
C ASP A 24 13.11 -3.59 -7.86
N THR A 25 11.87 -3.10 -7.84
CA THR A 25 11.29 -2.37 -6.68
C THR A 25 11.18 -3.24 -5.43
N ILE A 26 10.74 -4.50 -5.56
CA ILE A 26 10.57 -5.41 -4.40
C ILE A 26 11.85 -6.16 -4.01
N ASP A 27 12.99 -5.82 -4.62
CA ASP A 27 14.27 -6.50 -4.46
C ASP A 27 14.10 -8.02 -4.65
N MET A 28 13.62 -8.40 -5.84
CA MET A 28 13.39 -9.79 -6.22
C MET A 28 13.86 -10.03 -7.66
N PRO A 29 14.61 -11.11 -7.94
CA PRO A 29 14.95 -11.44 -9.30
C PRO A 29 13.70 -11.64 -10.17
N TRP A 30 13.69 -11.06 -11.37
CA TRP A 30 12.62 -11.25 -12.36
C TRP A 30 12.23 -12.73 -12.50
N THR A 31 13.21 -13.64 -12.51
CA THR A 31 13.00 -15.09 -12.73
C THR A 31 12.23 -15.73 -11.60
N THR A 32 12.42 -15.23 -10.39
CA THR A 32 11.69 -15.65 -9.20
C THR A 32 10.26 -15.16 -9.30
N LEU A 33 10.04 -13.87 -9.59
CA LEU A 33 8.71 -13.30 -9.76
C LEU A 33 7.90 -14.01 -10.86
N ASP A 34 8.50 -14.24 -12.03
CA ASP A 34 7.81 -14.93 -13.12
C ASP A 34 7.45 -16.38 -12.78
N SER A 35 8.36 -17.10 -12.10
CA SER A 35 8.09 -18.47 -11.63
C SER A 35 6.94 -18.49 -10.62
N ILE A 36 6.87 -17.49 -9.74
CA ILE A 36 5.77 -17.32 -8.77
C ILE A 36 4.45 -17.10 -9.49
N LEU A 37 4.38 -16.16 -10.43
CA LEU A 37 3.15 -15.84 -11.16
C LEU A 37 2.71 -16.99 -12.09
N LYS A 38 3.64 -17.85 -12.53
CA LYS A 38 3.31 -19.06 -13.33
C LYS A 38 2.73 -20.18 -12.47
N ARG A 39 3.31 -20.44 -11.30
CA ARG A 39 2.87 -21.51 -10.38
C ARG A 39 1.72 -21.10 -9.47
N GLY A 40 1.52 -19.80 -9.28
CA GLY A 40 0.59 -19.21 -8.32
C GLY A 40 1.32 -18.56 -7.14
N VAL A 41 0.91 -17.36 -6.75
CA VAL A 41 1.45 -16.61 -5.61
C VAL A 41 1.22 -17.36 -4.30
N ALA A 42 0.04 -17.97 -4.14
CA ALA A 42 -0.28 -18.81 -2.98
C ALA A 42 0.67 -20.02 -2.80
N ASN A 43 1.27 -20.50 -3.88
CA ASN A 43 2.24 -21.61 -3.87
C ASN A 43 3.68 -21.14 -3.62
N SER A 44 3.89 -19.87 -3.26
CA SER A 44 5.19 -19.30 -2.96
C SER A 44 5.48 -19.27 -1.46
N ASN A 45 6.76 -19.04 -1.11
CA ASN A 45 7.12 -18.76 0.28
C ASN A 45 6.40 -17.50 0.76
N ILE A 46 5.86 -17.54 1.99
CA ILE A 46 5.17 -16.42 2.64
C ILE A 46 5.94 -15.09 2.56
N THR A 47 7.27 -15.13 2.64
CA THR A 47 8.15 -13.96 2.50
C THR A 47 7.97 -13.28 1.14
N ASN A 48 7.87 -14.07 0.06
CA ASN A 48 7.69 -13.55 -1.28
C ASN A 48 6.26 -13.05 -1.49
N VAL A 49 5.27 -13.74 -0.92
CA VAL A 49 3.87 -13.30 -0.94
C VAL A 49 3.75 -11.93 -0.29
N LEU A 50 4.30 -11.77 0.92
CA LEU A 50 4.31 -10.50 1.65
C LEU A 50 5.02 -9.38 0.89
N LYS A 51 6.16 -9.65 0.25
CA LYS A 51 6.87 -8.65 -0.57
C LYS A 51 5.97 -8.11 -1.69
N ILE A 52 5.31 -9.02 -2.41
CA ILE A 52 4.45 -8.67 -3.55
C ILE A 52 3.20 -7.92 -3.07
N THR A 53 2.52 -8.45 -2.05
CA THR A 53 1.27 -7.86 -1.54
C THR A 53 1.52 -6.52 -0.85
N ARG A 54 2.60 -6.38 -0.08
CA ARG A 54 2.95 -5.12 0.60
C ARG A 54 3.22 -4.00 -0.40
N GLU A 55 3.98 -4.28 -1.46
CA GLU A 55 4.28 -3.29 -2.49
C GLU A 55 3.03 -2.92 -3.30
N LEU A 56 2.17 -3.90 -3.60
CA LEU A 56 0.93 -3.64 -4.33
C LEU A 56 -0.17 -3.02 -3.47
N GLY A 57 -0.06 -3.08 -2.14
CA GLY A 57 -1.08 -2.67 -1.20
C GLY A 57 -2.25 -3.66 -1.11
N LEU A 58 -1.99 -4.94 -1.30
CA LEU A 58 -3.00 -6.00 -1.31
C LEU A 58 -3.03 -6.79 0.00
N ASP A 59 -4.18 -7.38 0.31
CA ASP A 59 -4.31 -8.28 1.44
C ASP A 59 -3.77 -9.68 1.10
N ALA A 60 -2.78 -10.14 1.87
CA ALA A 60 -2.11 -11.42 1.60
C ALA A 60 -3.02 -12.62 1.88
N GLU A 61 -3.89 -12.55 2.89
CA GLU A 61 -4.79 -13.64 3.22
C GLU A 61 -5.84 -13.80 2.13
N LYS A 62 -6.46 -12.69 1.69
CA LYS A 62 -7.41 -12.69 0.57
C LYS A 62 -6.76 -13.16 -0.73
N LEU A 63 -5.51 -12.76 -0.99
CA LEU A 63 -4.79 -13.19 -2.19
C LEU A 63 -4.57 -14.70 -2.21
N VAL A 64 -4.28 -15.31 -1.05
CA VAL A 64 -4.15 -16.77 -0.90
C VAL A 64 -5.51 -17.47 -1.04
N GLU A 65 -6.59 -16.85 -0.57
CA GLU A 65 -7.97 -17.33 -0.78
C GLU A 65 -8.45 -17.23 -2.24
N GLY A 66 -7.69 -16.57 -3.11
CA GLY A 66 -8.05 -16.43 -4.53
C GLY A 66 -8.77 -15.13 -4.86
N THR A 67 -8.71 -14.13 -3.99
CA THR A 67 -9.38 -12.83 -4.18
C THR A 67 -8.38 -11.67 -4.11
N ILE A 68 -8.40 -10.77 -5.09
CA ILE A 68 -7.63 -9.52 -5.01
C ILE A 68 -8.46 -8.51 -4.23
N CYS A 69 -8.04 -8.24 -2.99
CA CYS A 69 -8.58 -7.16 -2.18
C CYS A 69 -7.45 -6.21 -1.80
N ASP A 70 -7.69 -4.91 -1.93
CA ASP A 70 -6.80 -3.92 -1.37
C ASP A 70 -6.72 -4.11 0.14
N ASN A 71 -5.52 -3.98 0.69
CA ASN A 71 -5.32 -3.90 2.11
C ASN A 71 -5.81 -2.52 2.56
N VAL A 72 -7.11 -2.42 2.86
CA VAL A 72 -7.75 -1.21 3.40
C VAL A 72 -7.23 -0.88 4.82
N HIS A 73 -6.19 -1.57 5.30
CA HIS A 73 -5.51 -1.25 6.56
C HIS A 73 -4.35 -0.26 6.40
N SER A 74 -4.15 0.37 5.24
CA SER A 74 -3.48 1.67 5.24
C SER A 74 -4.40 2.70 5.88
N GLN A 75 -4.38 2.71 7.21
CA GLN A 75 -4.52 3.95 7.94
C GLN A 75 -3.72 5.00 7.17
N THR A 76 -4.37 6.10 6.81
CA THR A 76 -3.78 7.30 6.22
C THR A 76 -2.76 7.87 7.20
N THR A 77 -1.66 7.18 7.46
CA THR A 77 -0.63 7.63 8.37
C THR A 77 0.35 8.43 7.53
N MET A 78 -0.11 9.63 7.18
CA MET A 78 0.75 10.74 6.72
C MET A 78 1.87 11.08 7.74
N ALA A 79 1.93 10.41 8.89
CA ALA A 79 2.87 10.65 9.98
C ALA A 79 3.85 9.48 10.29
N ALA A 80 3.82 8.34 9.58
CA ALA A 80 4.66 7.18 9.97
C ALA A 80 6.12 7.27 9.49
N HIS A 81 6.45 8.28 8.67
CA HIS A 81 7.81 8.65 8.29
C HIS A 81 8.29 9.93 9.02
N PHE A 82 7.67 10.29 10.15
CA PHE A 82 8.21 11.33 11.05
C PHE A 82 9.42 10.76 11.81
N ASP A 83 10.62 10.86 11.24
CA ASP A 83 11.82 10.88 12.06
C ASP A 83 11.75 12.19 12.87
N GLY A 84 11.71 12.09 14.20
CA GLY A 84 11.24 13.13 15.14
C GLY A 84 12.00 14.48 15.20
N ASP A 85 12.68 14.88 14.13
CA ASP A 85 13.46 16.12 13.98
C ASP A 85 12.94 17.05 12.85
N GLU A 86 11.82 16.73 12.17
CA GLU A 86 11.37 17.49 10.99
C GLU A 86 10.76 18.88 11.29
N TYR A 87 10.28 19.11 12.52
CA TYR A 87 9.59 20.33 12.89
C TYR A 87 10.06 20.85 14.24
N THR A 88 10.34 22.16 14.31
CA THR A 88 10.60 22.83 15.59
C THR A 88 9.33 22.89 16.44
N GLU A 89 9.49 23.14 17.74
CA GLU A 89 8.35 23.30 18.67
C GLU A 89 7.33 24.34 18.16
N ASP A 90 7.81 25.44 17.57
CA ASP A 90 6.96 26.47 16.93
C ASP A 90 6.13 25.94 15.75
N GLN A 91 6.70 25.06 14.94
CA GLN A 91 5.99 24.48 13.79
C GLN A 91 4.94 23.46 14.24
N LEU A 92 5.25 22.68 15.29
CA LEU A 92 4.29 21.77 15.91
C LEU A 92 3.10 22.52 16.54
N ASP A 93 3.35 23.68 17.15
CA ASP A 93 2.29 24.52 17.70
C ASP A 93 1.35 25.04 16.59
N ARG A 94 1.90 25.49 15.47
CA ARG A 94 1.12 25.91 14.29
C ARG A 94 0.28 24.77 13.71
N ILE A 95 0.84 23.56 13.62
CA ILE A 95 0.12 22.39 13.12
C ILE A 95 -1.06 22.05 14.04
N LYS A 96 -0.85 22.08 15.37
CA LYS A 96 -1.91 21.86 16.36
C LYS A 96 -3.01 22.92 16.27
N ALA A 97 -2.64 24.19 16.14
CA ALA A 97 -3.60 25.27 15.97
C ALA A 97 -4.45 25.10 14.71
N PHE A 98 -3.84 24.68 13.60
CA PHE A 98 -4.56 24.42 12.35
C PHE A 98 -5.52 23.23 12.47
N ALA A 99 -5.10 22.15 13.12
CA ALA A 99 -5.99 21.01 13.37
C ALA A 99 -7.20 21.38 14.24
N ALA A 100 -7.00 22.21 15.27
CA ALA A 100 -8.09 22.72 16.10
C ALA A 100 -9.05 23.62 15.30
N PHE A 101 -8.51 24.48 14.44
CA PHE A 101 -9.32 25.36 13.58
C PHE A 101 -10.24 24.58 12.64
N ILE A 102 -9.71 23.57 11.94
CA ILE A 102 -10.50 22.74 11.03
C ILE A 102 -11.63 22.02 11.78
N LYS A 103 -11.34 21.50 12.97
CA LYS A 103 -12.33 20.84 13.81
C LYS A 103 -13.48 21.80 14.19
N GLU A 104 -13.15 23.04 14.55
CA GLU A 104 -14.16 24.05 14.87
C GLU A 104 -14.97 24.49 13.64
N GLU A 105 -14.35 24.57 12.45
CA GLU A 105 -15.06 24.85 11.19
C GLU A 105 -16.09 23.76 10.85
N ASP A 106 -15.72 22.48 11.01
CA ASP A 106 -16.61 21.34 10.79
C ASP A 106 -17.78 21.32 11.79
N GLU A 107 -17.54 21.68 13.05
CA GLU A 107 -18.58 21.79 14.08
C GLU A 107 -19.55 22.94 13.80
N LYS A 108 -19.07 24.07 13.27
CA LYS A 108 -19.94 25.18 12.85
C LYS A 108 -20.80 24.80 11.65
N LYS A 109 -20.25 24.16 10.63
CA LYS A 109 -21.00 23.72 9.44
C LYS A 109 -22.11 22.71 9.76
N LYS A 110 -21.89 21.84 10.76
CA LYS A 110 -22.93 20.89 11.24
C LYS A 110 -24.08 21.54 11.99
N ASN A 111 -23.85 22.68 12.64
CA ASN A 111 -24.88 23.39 13.40
C ASN A 111 -25.69 24.38 12.54
N GLU A 112 -25.26 24.62 11.30
CA GLU A 112 -25.93 25.49 10.32
C GLU A 112 -26.70 24.72 9.22
N SER A 113 -26.74 23.38 9.29
CA SER A 113 -27.45 22.48 8.36
C SER A 113 -28.72 21.86 8.94
#